data_AF-A0A5K0VHR3-F1
#
_entry.id   AF-A0A5K0VHR3-F1
#
_cell.length_a   1.000
_cell.length_b   1.000
_cell.length_c   1.000
_cell.angle_alpha   90.00
_cell.angle_beta   90.00
_cell.angle_gamma   90.00
#
_symmetry.space_group_name_H-M   'P 1'
#
loop_
_entity.id
_entity.type
_entity.pdbx_description
1 polymer ?
#
loop_
_entity_poly.entity_id
_entity_poly.type
_entity_poly.pdbx_seq_one_letter_code
_entity_poly.pdbx_strand_id
1 'polypeptide(L)'
;KLDSVQILSLIGSFWCMQRNSIQEASDFVSRNHIPRRLKEQIISYMCLRFKAESLNHQNIMEQIPKSICKSICQHLFLPIVEQAYLFKGVSKDFLLLL
;
A
#
# COMPACT_ATOMS: atom_id res chain seq x y z
N LYS A 1 2.62 27.70 -2.40
CA LYS A 1 2.44 27.55 -0.93
C LYS A 1 0.95 27.27 -0.74
N LEU A 2 0.58 26.07 -0.30
CA LEU A 2 -0.84 25.74 -0.06
C LEU A 2 -1.32 26.54 1.14
N ASP A 3 -2.50 27.15 1.05
CA ASP A 3 -3.13 27.84 2.17
C ASP A 3 -3.98 26.87 3.03
N SER A 4 -4.37 27.33 4.22
CA SER A 4 -5.13 26.51 5.18
C SER A 4 -6.46 26.01 4.62
N VAL A 5 -7.06 26.73 3.66
CA VAL A 5 -8.34 26.36 3.03
C VAL A 5 -8.15 25.20 2.05
N GLN A 6 -7.09 25.23 1.25
CA GLN A 6 -6.72 24.12 0.35
C GLN A 6 -6.32 22.87 1.12
N ILE A 7 -5.63 22.99 2.25
CA ILE A 7 -5.29 21.84 3.10
C ILE A 7 -6.57 21.19 3.66
N LEU A 8 -7.52 21.97 4.18
CA LEU A 8 -8.79 21.46 4.69
C LEU A 8 -9.65 20.81 3.60
N SER A 9 -9.68 21.40 2.41
CA SER A 9 -10.38 20.83 1.24
C SER A 9 -9.79 19.48 0.80
N LEU A 10 -8.46 19.38 0.78
CA LEU A 10 -7.74 18.13 0.47
C LEU A 10 -8.01 17.05 1.52
N ILE A 11 -7.90 17.39 2.81
CA ILE A 11 -8.20 16.47 3.91
C ILE A 11 -9.67 16.02 3.85
N GLY A 12 -10.60 16.94 3.59
CA GLY A 12 -12.02 16.62 3.47
C GLY A 12 -12.32 15.68 2.30
N SER A 13 -11.72 15.93 1.13
CA SER A 13 -11.86 15.10 -0.07
C SER A 13 -11.29 13.70 0.16
N PHE A 14 -10.12 13.62 0.80
CA PHE A 14 -9.47 12.37 1.14
C PHE A 14 -10.28 11.54 2.16
N TRP A 15 -10.83 12.19 3.19
CA TRP A 15 -11.68 11.53 4.19
C TRP A 15 -13.01 11.03 3.58
N CYS A 16 -13.59 11.79 2.64
CA CYS A 16 -14.79 11.38 1.90
C CYS A 16 -14.52 10.13 1.05
N MET A 17 -13.41 10.11 0.30
CA MET A 17 -13.00 8.98 -0.52
C MET A 17 -12.81 7.70 0.32
N GLN A 18 -12.19 7.81 1.51
CA GLN A 18 -12.05 6.69 2.43
C GLN A 18 -13.42 6.13 2.86
N ARG A 19 -14.32 7.01 3.29
CA ARG A 19 -15.65 6.59 3.76
C ARG A 19 -16.46 5.93 2.65
N ASN A 20 -16.42 6.46 1.43
CA ASN A 20 -17.13 5.88 0.29
C ASN A 20 -16.63 4.48 -0.04
N SER A 21 -15.30 4.26 -0.07
CA SER A 21 -14.72 2.94 -0.35
C SER A 21 -15.04 1.91 0.73
N ILE A 22 -15.07 2.32 2.01
CA ILE A 22 -15.50 1.44 3.11
C ILE A 22 -16.98 1.10 2.99
N GLN A 23 -17.81 2.07 2.60
CA GLN A 23 -19.25 1.85 2.40
C GLN A 23 -19.50 0.86 1.26
N GLU A 24 -18.84 1.03 0.11
CA GLU A 24 -18.93 0.10 -1.01
C GLU A 24 -18.52 -1.32 -0.64
N ALA A 25 -17.44 -1.46 0.13
CA ALA A 25 -16.99 -2.76 0.64
C ALA A 25 -18.03 -3.39 1.60
N SER A 26 -18.62 -2.58 2.48
CA SER A 26 -19.69 -3.03 3.37
C SER A 26 -20.94 -3.48 2.59
N ASP A 27 -21.32 -2.74 1.56
CA ASP A 27 -22.46 -3.06 0.69
C ASP A 27 -22.19 -4.33 -0.13
N PHE A 28 -20.97 -4.51 -0.62
CA PHE A 28 -20.54 -5.74 -1.29
C PHE A 28 -20.67 -6.95 -0.35
N VAL A 29 -20.10 -6.85 0.85
CA VAL A 29 -20.16 -7.94 1.84
C VAL A 29 -21.60 -8.27 2.20
N SER A 30 -22.44 -7.25 2.41
CA SER A 30 -23.84 -7.42 2.81
C SER A 30 -24.67 -8.05 1.69
N ARG A 31 -24.48 -7.62 0.44
CA ARG A 31 -25.16 -8.19 -0.75
C ARG A 31 -24.78 -9.64 -1.01
N ASN A 32 -23.54 -10.03 -0.71
CA ASN A 32 -23.04 -11.39 -0.97
C ASN A 32 -23.12 -12.33 0.24
N HIS A 33 -23.82 -11.92 1.32
CA HIS A 33 -23.97 -12.72 2.54
C HIS A 33 -22.65 -13.26 3.10
N ILE A 34 -21.59 -12.46 2.99
CA ILE A 34 -20.25 -12.86 3.44
C ILE A 34 -20.27 -13.04 4.97
N PRO A 35 -19.74 -14.15 5.52
CA PRO A 35 -19.69 -14.40 6.95
C PRO A 35 -19.06 -13.24 7.73
N ARG A 36 -19.59 -12.97 8.93
CA ARG A 36 -19.17 -11.83 9.77
C ARG A 36 -17.66 -11.74 9.98
N ARG A 37 -16.98 -12.87 10.18
CA ARG A 37 -15.52 -12.91 10.34
C ARG A 37 -14.78 -12.38 9.10
N LEU A 38 -15.23 -12.78 7.91
CA LEU A 38 -14.66 -12.31 6.65
C LEU A 38 -15.00 -10.84 6.39
N LYS A 39 -16.21 -10.38 6.77
CA LYS A 39 -16.57 -8.95 6.76
C LYS A 39 -15.56 -8.10 7.55
N GLU A 40 -15.29 -8.50 8.79
CA GLU A 40 -14.38 -7.78 9.68
C GLU A 40 -12.95 -7.76 9.11
N GLN A 41 -12.50 -8.85 8.48
CA GLN A 41 -11.22 -8.92 7.79
C GLN A 41 -11.15 -8.00 6.57
N ILE A 42 -12.18 -8.01 5.71
CA ILE A 42 -12.25 -7.16 4.51
C ILE A 42 -12.21 -5.69 4.89
N ILE A 43 -13.03 -5.27 5.87
CA ILE A 43 -13.08 -3.86 6.30
C ILE A 43 -11.73 -3.45 6.92
N SER A 44 -11.15 -4.29 7.78
CA SER A 44 -9.86 -4.01 8.40
C SER A 44 -8.74 -3.87 7.37
N TYR A 45 -8.73 -4.76 6.36
CA TYR A 45 -7.78 -4.69 5.26
C TYR A 45 -7.96 -3.40 4.44
N MET A 46 -9.19 -3.01 4.10
CA MET A 46 -9.45 -1.78 3.33
C MET A 46 -8.97 -0.54 4.08
N CYS A 47 -9.17 -0.47 5.41
CA CYS A 47 -8.64 0.61 6.24
C CYS A 47 -7.10 0.67 6.23
N LEU A 48 -6.44 -0.49 6.38
CA LEU A 48 -4.98 -0.59 6.35
C LEU A 48 -4.41 -0.24 4.97
N ARG A 49 -5.02 -0.75 3.92
CA ARG A 49 -4.64 -0.49 2.52
C ARG A 49 -4.74 0.99 2.23
N PHE A 50 -5.81 1.66 2.61
CA PHE A 50 -5.96 3.10 2.38
C PHE A 50 -4.88 3.92 3.12
N LYS A 51 -4.55 3.55 4.36
CA LYS A 51 -3.44 4.17 5.10
C LYS A 51 -2.11 3.96 4.38
N ALA A 52 -1.86 2.77 3.84
CA ALA A 52 -0.67 2.48 3.05
C ALA A 52 -0.66 3.21 1.71
N GLU A 53 -1.77 3.22 0.96
CA GLU A 53 -1.95 3.88 -0.33
C GLU A 53 -1.81 5.40 -0.23
N SER A 54 -2.26 6.00 0.88
CA SER A 54 -2.05 7.42 1.15
C SER A 54 -0.58 7.81 1.34
N LEU A 55 0.26 6.84 1.72
CA LEU A 55 1.72 6.96 1.78
C LEU A 55 2.38 6.42 0.50
N ASN A 56 1.63 5.66 -0.31
CA ASN A 56 2.11 5.02 -1.51
C ASN A 56 2.12 6.06 -2.64
N HIS A 57 3.22 6.79 -2.71
CA HIS A 57 3.51 7.63 -3.86
C HIS A 57 3.95 6.77 -5.05
N GLN A 58 3.10 5.87 -5.56
CA GLN A 58 3.37 5.13 -6.80
C GLN A 58 3.76 6.08 -7.94
N ASN A 59 3.09 7.25 -8.01
CA ASN A 59 3.47 8.35 -8.91
C ASN A 59 4.91 8.84 -8.74
N ILE A 60 5.50 8.82 -7.53
CA ILE A 60 6.89 9.25 -7.33
C ILE A 60 7.84 8.15 -7.79
N MET A 61 7.55 6.89 -7.47
CA MET A 61 8.39 5.76 -7.93
C MET A 61 8.39 5.63 -9.46
N GLU A 62 7.30 6.01 -10.13
CA GLU A 62 7.24 6.07 -11.60
C GLU A 62 8.02 7.24 -12.22
N GLN A 63 8.19 8.35 -11.48
CA GLN A 63 8.93 9.53 -11.94
C GLN A 63 10.44 9.44 -11.70
N ILE A 64 10.88 8.56 -10.78
CA ILE A 64 12.29 8.40 -10.42
C ILE A 64 12.97 7.40 -11.39
N PRO A 65 14.24 7.63 -11.77
CA PRO A 65 15.00 6.69 -12.59
C PRO A 65 15.03 5.27 -11.99
N LYS A 66 14.88 4.24 -12.85
CA LYS A 66 14.85 2.83 -12.46
C LYS A 66 16.02 2.41 -11.57
N SER A 67 17.21 2.99 -11.75
CA SER A 67 18.40 2.70 -10.93
C SER A 67 18.23 3.13 -9.47
N ILE A 68 17.60 4.27 -9.23
CA ILE A 68 17.33 4.77 -7.87
C ILE A 68 16.22 3.94 -7.23
N CYS A 69 15.15 3.64 -7.97
CA CYS A 69 14.10 2.72 -7.49
C CYS A 69 14.68 1.35 -7.12
N LYS A 70 15.57 0.80 -7.95
CA LYS A 70 16.26 -0.46 -7.66
C LYS A 70 17.07 -0.37 -6.37
N SER A 71 17.82 0.71 -6.16
CA SER A 71 18.59 0.93 -4.93
C SER A 71 17.69 1.03 -3.68
N ILE A 72 16.55 1.73 -3.79
CA ILE A 72 15.55 1.81 -2.71
C ILE A 72 14.98 0.42 -2.40
N CYS A 73 14.55 -0.33 -3.42
CA CYS A 73 14.03 -1.69 -3.24
C CYS A 73 15.07 -2.61 -2.60
N GLN A 74 16.32 -2.55 -3.04
CA GLN A 74 17.41 -3.32 -2.45
C GLN A 74 17.60 -2.94 -0.97
N HIS A 75 17.65 -1.65 -0.64
CA HIS A 75 17.81 -1.23 0.76
C HIS A 75 16.67 -1.70 1.66
N LEU A 76 15.42 -1.64 1.18
CA LEU A 76 14.23 -1.99 1.96
C LEU A 76 14.01 -3.51 2.08
N PHE A 77 14.29 -4.27 1.02
CA PHE A 77 13.85 -5.66 0.92
C PHE A 77 14.99 -6.69 0.89
N LEU A 78 16.21 -6.31 0.51
CA LEU A 78 17.33 -7.25 0.43
C LEU A 78 17.58 -7.99 1.77
N PRO A 79 17.54 -7.33 2.95
CA PRO A 79 17.74 -8.04 4.22
C PRO A 79 16.65 -9.10 4.49
N ILE A 80 15.43 -8.85 4.02
CA ILE A 80 14.28 -9.77 4.17
C ILE A 80 14.44 -10.96 3.21
N VAL A 81 14.83 -10.68 1.97
CA VAL A 81 15.06 -11.71 0.92
C VAL A 81 16.24 -12.62 1.30
N GLU A 82 17.34 -12.07 1.81
CA GLU A 82 18.51 -12.84 2.27
C GLU A 82 18.16 -13.84 3.38
N GLN A 83 17.16 -13.52 4.22
CA GLN A 83 16.73 -14.35 5.34
C GLN A 83 15.63 -15.36 4.96
N ALA A 84 14.98 -15.19 3.81
CA ALA A 84 13.94 -16.10 3.36
C ALA A 84 14.55 -17.44 2.97
N TYR A 85 13.97 -18.53 3.50
CA TYR A 85 14.50 -19.89 3.34
C TYR A 85 14.70 -20.30 1.87
N LEU A 86 13.89 -19.76 0.95
CA LEU A 86 13.98 -20.01 -0.50
C LEU A 86 15.29 -19.52 -1.12
N PHE A 87 15.93 -18.51 -0.52
CA PHE A 87 17.15 -17.89 -1.03
C PHE A 87 18.39 -18.27 -0.21
N LYS A 88 18.27 -19.26 0.69
CA LYS A 88 19.40 -19.72 1.50
C LYS A 88 20.49 -20.34 0.63
N GLY A 89 21.70 -19.78 0.70
CA GLY A 89 22.86 -20.24 -0.09
C GLY A 89 22.93 -19.65 -1.51
N VAL A 90 21.99 -18.78 -1.87
CA VAL A 90 22.04 -18.01 -3.13
C VAL A 90 23.04 -16.86 -2.97
N SER A 91 23.82 -16.57 -4.03
CA SER A 91 24.81 -15.48 -3.99
C SER A 91 24.14 -14.12 -3.92
N LYS A 92 24.79 -13.16 -3.25
CA LYS A 92 24.28 -11.78 -3.16
C LYS A 92 24.09 -11.14 -4.53
N ASP A 93 25.02 -11.40 -5.46
CA ASP A 93 24.92 -10.88 -6.83
C ASP A 93 23.65 -11.36 -7.54
N PHE A 94 23.23 -12.61 -7.31
CA PHE A 94 21.97 -13.11 -7.83
C PHE A 94 20.76 -12.44 -7.18
N LEU A 95 20.80 -12.20 -5.86
CA LEU A 95 19.72 -11.49 -5.16
C LEU A 95 19.59 -10.03 -5.60
N LEU A 96 20.69 -9.39 -6.03
CA LEU A 96 20.67 -8.03 -6.57
C LEU A 96 20.12 -7.95 -8.00
N LEU A 97 19.90 -9.09 -8.67
CA LEU A 97 19.27 -9.18 -10.00
C LEU A 97 17.74 -9.32 -9.93
N LEU A 98 17.18 -9.67 -8.78
CA LEU A 98 15.73 -9.60 -8.49
C LEU A 98 15.25 -8.15 -8.47
#